data_AF-A0AB38X0F7-F1
#
_entry.id   AF-A0AB38X0F7-F1
#
_cell.length_a   1.000
_cell.length_b   1.000
_cell.length_c   1.000
_cell.angle_alpha   90.00
_cell.angle_beta   90.00
_cell.angle_gamma   90.00
#
_symmetry.space_group_name_H-M   'P 1'
#
loop_
_entity.id
_entity.type
_entity.pdbx_description
1 polymer ?
#
loop_
_entity_poly.entity_id
_entity_poly.type
_entity_poly.pdbx_seq_one_letter_code
_entity_poly.pdbx_strand_id
1 'polypeptide(L)'
;MGVTEDLADELARDVIKAVEATGDEMIITDVQKILGATSQTAEEAFLTAVRVRRANIKARAYLVDKLKRMKAAKEAAAGAKNDSGDA
;
A
#
# COMPACT_ATOMS: atom_id res chain seq x y z
N MET A 1 12.18 -0.43 -16.89
CA MET A 1 12.96 0.22 -15.82
C MET A 1 14.38 -0.32 -15.91
N GLY A 2 15.34 0.26 -15.19
CA GLY A 2 16.69 -0.31 -15.11
C GLY A 2 16.72 -1.45 -14.10
N VAL A 3 17.77 -2.28 -14.18
CA VAL A 3 17.96 -3.44 -13.29
C VAL A 3 17.95 -3.02 -11.82
N THR A 4 18.51 -1.84 -11.50
CA THR A 4 18.55 -1.32 -10.14
C THR A 4 17.15 -1.01 -9.60
N GLU A 5 16.30 -0.34 -10.37
CA GLU A 5 14.95 0.00 -9.96
C GLU A 5 14.06 -1.24 -9.81
N ASP A 6 14.20 -2.20 -10.74
CA ASP A 6 13.42 -3.44 -10.71
C ASP A 6 13.78 -4.28 -9.46
N LEU A 7 15.07 -4.51 -9.20
CA LEU A 7 15.52 -5.25 -8.01
C LEU A 7 15.17 -4.53 -6.71
N ALA A 8 15.28 -3.20 -6.69
CA ALA A 8 14.91 -2.41 -5.52
C ALA A 8 13.40 -2.46 -5.23
N ASP A 9 12.56 -2.47 -6.28
CA ASP A 9 11.11 -2.57 -6.14
C ASP A 9 10.66 -3.95 -5.64
N GLU A 10 11.28 -5.03 -6.15
CA GLU A 10 11.07 -6.39 -5.67
C GLU A 10 11.45 -6.52 -4.19
N LEU A 11 12.64 -6.04 -3.81
CA LEU A 11 13.10 -6.05 -2.42
C LEU A 11 12.19 -5.22 -1.50
N ALA A 12 11.75 -4.04 -1.94
CA ALA A 12 10.83 -3.20 -1.18
C ALA A 12 9.49 -3.89 -0.91
N ARG A 13 8.96 -4.65 -1.88
CA ARG A 13 7.74 -5.44 -1.71
C ARG A 13 7.92 -6.50 -0.63
N ASP A 14 9.03 -7.23 -0.65
CA ASP A 14 9.26 -8.32 0.29
C ASP A 14 9.56 -7.82 1.70
N VAL A 15 10.29 -6.71 1.84
CA VAL A 15 10.49 -6.03 3.13
C VAL A 15 9.17 -5.52 3.70
N ILE A 16 8.30 -4.89 2.90
CA ILE A 16 6.99 -4.43 3.40
C ILE A 16 6.15 -5.60 3.91
N LYS A 17 6.13 -6.74 3.20
CA LYS A 17 5.44 -7.94 3.70
C LYS A 17 6.03 -8.46 5.01
N ALA A 18 7.36 -8.44 5.15
CA ALA A 18 8.02 -8.85 6.39
C ALA A 18 7.63 -7.93 7.56
N VAL A 19 7.61 -6.61 7.34
CA VAL A 19 7.13 -5.63 8.32
C VAL A 19 5.66 -5.90 8.69
N GLU A 20 4.79 -6.14 7.70
CA GLU A 20 3.37 -6.45 7.96
C GLU A 20 3.18 -7.76 8.75
N ALA A 21 4.00 -8.78 8.47
CA ALA A 21 3.91 -10.08 9.12
C ALA A 21 4.49 -10.10 10.55
N THR A 22 5.52 -9.30 10.81
CA THR A 22 6.26 -9.31 12.09
C THR A 22 5.92 -8.14 13.00
N GLY A 23 5.44 -7.02 12.43
CA GLY A 23 5.28 -5.74 13.12
C GLY A 23 6.58 -4.97 13.32
N ASP A 24 7.72 -5.48 12.83
CA ASP A 24 9.03 -4.85 13.02
C ASP A 24 9.39 -3.90 11.87
N GLU A 25 9.27 -2.60 12.11
CA GLU A 25 9.64 -1.55 11.16
C GLU A 25 11.16 -1.42 10.98
N MET A 26 11.98 -1.92 11.91
CA MET A 26 13.44 -1.80 11.86
C MET A 26 14.06 -2.52 10.67
N ILE A 27 13.37 -3.54 10.13
CA ILE A 27 13.80 -4.31 8.95
C ILE A 27 14.11 -3.37 7.77
N ILE A 28 13.32 -2.30 7.56
CA ILE A 28 13.58 -1.35 6.47
C ILE A 28 14.92 -0.63 6.67
N THR A 29 15.18 -0.18 7.90
CA THR A 29 16.42 0.53 8.24
C THR A 29 17.64 -0.38 8.14
N ASP A 30 17.52 -1.65 8.51
CA ASP A 30 18.63 -2.59 8.42
C ASP A 30 18.95 -2.94 6.96
N VAL A 31 17.94 -3.17 6.13
CA VAL A 31 18.12 -3.35 4.67
C VAL A 31 18.69 -2.10 4.02
N GLN A 32 18.21 -0.91 4.40
CA GLN A 32 18.78 0.36 3.94
C GLN A 32 20.28 0.44 4.22
N LYS A 33 20.73 0.16 5.46
CA LYS A 33 22.16 0.20 5.82
C LYS A 33 22.99 -0.77 5.00
N ILE A 34 22.49 -1.98 4.76
CA ILE A 34 23.18 -3.00 3.94
C ILE A 34 23.34 -2.50 2.49
N LEU A 35 22.27 -1.94 1.92
CA LEU A 35 22.33 -1.35 0.58
C LEU A 35 23.26 -0.15 0.54
N GLY A 36 23.18 0.79 1.49
CA GLY A 36 24.04 1.97 1.52
C GLY A 36 25.54 1.62 1.64
N ALA A 37 25.87 0.51 2.30
CA ALA A 37 27.24 0.02 2.40
C ALA A 37 27.78 -0.63 1.11
N THR A 38 26.90 -1.08 0.20
CA THR A 38 27.28 -1.90 -0.97
C THR A 38 26.90 -1.29 -2.33
N SER A 39 25.88 -0.43 -2.37
CA SER A 39 25.41 0.32 -3.53
C SER A 39 24.44 1.43 -3.10
N GLN A 40 24.96 2.67 -3.05
CA GLN A 40 24.14 3.86 -2.75
C GLN A 40 22.97 4.03 -3.74
N THR A 41 23.19 3.77 -5.04
CA THR A 41 22.11 3.86 -6.04
C THR A 41 20.98 2.87 -5.77
N ALA A 42 21.30 1.66 -5.29
CA ALA A 42 20.28 0.69 -4.91
C ALA A 42 19.54 1.08 -3.63
N GLU A 43 20.23 1.69 -2.65
CA GLU A 43 19.61 2.23 -1.43
C GLU A 43 18.55 3.29 -1.78
N GLU A 44 18.92 4.26 -2.61
CA GLU A 44 18.02 5.36 -3.00
C GLU A 44 16.79 4.83 -3.76
N ALA A 45 17.00 3.88 -4.68
CA ALA A 45 15.92 3.20 -5.40
C ALA A 45 15.01 2.42 -4.44
N PHE A 46 15.58 1.69 -3.48
CA PHE A 46 14.83 0.91 -2.49
C PHE A 46 13.97 1.80 -1.59
N LEU A 47 14.54 2.86 -1.03
CA LEU A 47 13.78 3.79 -0.18
C LEU A 47 12.65 4.48 -0.96
N THR A 48 12.90 4.80 -2.22
CA THR A 48 11.88 5.35 -3.13
C THR A 48 10.76 4.33 -3.35
N ALA A 49 11.10 3.08 -3.67
CA ALA A 49 10.12 2.01 -3.88
C ALA A 49 9.29 1.72 -2.62
N VAL A 50 9.93 1.65 -1.44
CA VAL A 50 9.23 1.50 -0.15
C VAL A 50 8.21 2.63 0.06
N ARG A 51 8.62 3.88 -0.17
CA ARG A 51 7.74 5.05 -0.05
C ARG A 51 6.55 4.97 -0.99
N VAL A 52 6.79 4.70 -2.28
CA VAL A 52 5.75 4.61 -3.31
C VAL A 52 4.76 3.49 -2.99
N ARG A 53 5.25 2.32 -2.59
CA ARG A 53 4.41 1.17 -2.24
C ARG A 53 3.53 1.45 -1.03
N ARG A 54 4.08 2.01 0.05
CA ARG A 54 3.31 2.40 1.23
C ARG A 54 2.23 3.43 0.91
N ALA A 55 2.56 4.44 0.10
CA ALA A 55 1.58 5.42 -0.37
C ALA A 55 0.47 4.75 -1.19
N ASN A 56 0.82 3.82 -2.09
CA ASN A 56 -0.15 3.08 -2.89
C ASN A 56 -1.06 2.18 -2.03
N ILE A 57 -0.52 1.49 -1.04
CA ILE A 57 -1.29 0.67 -0.09
C ILE A 57 -2.33 1.54 0.63
N LYS A 58 -1.90 2.69 1.18
CA LYS A 58 -2.80 3.64 1.85
C LYS A 58 -3.88 4.18 0.91
N ALA A 59 -3.50 4.56 -0.31
CA ALA A 59 -4.44 5.07 -1.31
C ALA A 59 -5.47 4.01 -1.73
N ARG A 60 -5.05 2.75 -1.89
CA ARG A 60 -5.94 1.62 -2.19
C ARG A 60 -6.90 1.34 -1.04
N ALA A 61 -6.42 1.35 0.20
CA ALA A 61 -7.27 1.18 1.38
C ALA A 61 -8.35 2.26 1.45
N TYR A 62 -7.98 3.53 1.26
CA TYR A 62 -8.91 4.65 1.19
C TYR A 62 -9.94 4.48 0.06
N LEU A 63 -9.51 4.09 -1.14
CA LEU A 63 -10.41 3.89 -2.28
C LEU A 63 -11.45 2.80 -2.00
N VAL A 64 -11.02 1.66 -1.42
CA VAL A 64 -11.92 0.56 -1.06
C VAL A 64 -12.95 1.00 -0.02
N ASP A 65 -12.52 1.71 1.03
CA ASP A 65 -13.42 2.23 2.06
C ASP A 65 -14.44 3.21 1.47
N LYS A 66 -14.00 4.16 0.63
CA LYS A 66 -14.89 5.11 -0.06
C LYS A 66 -15.95 4.39 -0.91
N LEU A 67 -15.55 3.38 -1.68
CA LEU A 67 -16.48 2.60 -2.51
C LEU A 67 -17.50 1.81 -1.67
N LYS A 68 -17.09 1.24 -0.53
CA LYS A 68 -17.99 0.55 0.39
C LYS A 68 -19.06 1.50 0.95
N ARG A 69 -18.65 2.68 1.41
CA ARG A 69 -19.59 3.71 1.91
C ARG A 69 -20.57 4.17 0.84
N MET A 70 -20.11 4.38 -0.39
CA MET A 70 -20.98 4.77 -1.50
C MET A 70 -22.00 3.68 -1.85
N LYS A 71 -21.60 2.40 -1.83
CA LYS A 71 -22.52 1.27 -2.05
C LYS A 71 -23.58 1.20 -0.95
N ALA A 72 -23.17 1.23 0.32
CA ALA A 72 -24.08 1.19 1.45
C ALA A 72 -25.08 2.36 1.42
N ALA A 73 -24.62 3.58 1.09
CA ALA A 73 -25.50 4.74 0.93
C ALA A 73 -26.52 4.57 -0.21
N LYS A 74 -26.10 3.96 -1.33
CA LYS A 74 -26.98 3.68 -2.47
C LYS A 74 -28.03 2.61 -2.12
N GLU A 75 -27.63 1.56 -1.41
CA GLU A 75 -28.52 0.48 -0.96
C GLU A 75 -29.54 1.01 0.05
N ALA A 76 -29.12 1.81 1.03
CA ALA A 76 -30.03 2.47 1.97
C ALA A 76 -31.04 3.40 1.27
N ALA A 77 -30.59 4.17 0.27
CA ALA A 77 -31.47 5.03 -0.52
C ALA A 77 -32.44 4.26 -1.44
N ALA A 78 -32.09 3.03 -1.84
CA ALA A 78 -32.97 2.16 -2.63
C ALA A 78 -34.02 1.47 -1.76
N GLY A 79 -33.65 1.00 -0.56
CA GLY A 79 -34.60 0.43 0.41
C GLY A 79 -35.66 1.45 0.85
N ALA A 80 -35.24 2.69 1.15
CA ALA A 80 -36.15 3.76 1.54
C ALA A 80 -37.19 4.15 0.46
N LYS A 81 -36.90 3.90 -0.84
CA LYS A 81 -37.87 4.13 -1.92
C LYS A 81 -38.86 2.99 -2.09
N ASN A 82 -38.47 1.76 -1.76
CA ASN A 82 -39.35 0.60 -1.85
C ASN A 82 -40.36 0.57 -0.68
N ASP A 83 -39.97 1.01 0.51
CA ASP A 83 -40.86 1.05 1.69
C ASP A 83 -41.92 2.17 1.62
N SER A 84 -41.74 3.17 0.75
CA SER A 84 -42.71 4.26 0.53
C SER A 84 -43.76 3.96 -0.56
N GLY A 85 -43.70 2.79 -1.21
CA GLY A 85 -44.55 2.41 -2.34
C GLY A 85 -45.71 1.47 -2.02
N ASP A 86 -45.85 1.02 -0.77
CA ASP A 86 -46.85 0.02 -0.33
C ASP A 86 -47.89 0.59 0.66
N ALA A 87 -48.19 1.90 0.57
CA ALA A 87 -49.22 2.58 1.38
C ALA A 87 -50.30 3.21 0.49
#